data_AF-A0A530GKD1-F1
#
_entry.id   AF-A0A530GKD1-F1
#
_cell.length_a   1.000
_cell.length_b   1.000
_cell.length_c   1.000
_cell.angle_alpha   90.00
_cell.angle_beta   90.00
_cell.angle_gamma   90.00
#
_symmetry.space_group_name_H-M   'P 1'
#
loop_
_entity.id
_entity.type
_entity.pdbx_description
1 polymer ?
#
loop_
_entity_poly.entity_id
_entity_poly.type
_entity_poly.pdbx_seq_one_letter_code
_entity_poly.pdbx_strand_id
1 'polypeptide(L)'
;GYGTEIAVTIAKAAQKAGADGILLLPHYLIDAPQQGLYEHVRRVCQSIDIGVMVYNRDNSVIQADTLARLCDACPNLIGFKDGTGDIGAIRQITAKLGDRLTYLGGMPTAELFAEAYLGAGFTTYSSAVFNFVPALAQEFYRALRAGERARCEALLNEFFYPFMAIRN
;
A
#
# COMPACT_ATOMS: atom_id res chain seq x y z
N GLY A 1 8.85 -4.41 -7.89
CA GLY A 1 8.35 -4.40 -9.26
C GLY A 1 9.26 -5.24 -10.15
N TYR A 2 8.84 -5.43 -11.40
CA TYR A 2 9.47 -6.34 -12.37
C TYR A 2 9.34 -7.83 -12.00
N GLY A 3 9.75 -8.72 -12.92
CA GLY A 3 9.76 -10.15 -12.68
C GLY A 3 10.72 -10.56 -11.56
N THR A 4 10.57 -11.80 -11.07
CA THR A 4 11.24 -12.30 -9.85
C THR A 4 12.75 -12.08 -9.82
N GLU A 5 13.46 -12.38 -10.90
CA GLU A 5 14.93 -12.29 -10.93
C GLU A 5 15.42 -10.83 -10.78
N ILE A 6 14.75 -9.89 -11.45
CA ILE A 6 15.06 -8.45 -11.33
C ILE A 6 14.68 -7.95 -9.93
N ALA A 7 13.50 -8.32 -9.44
CA ALA A 7 13.02 -7.91 -8.13
C ALA A 7 13.97 -8.36 -7.01
N VAL A 8 14.44 -9.61 -7.03
CA VAL A 8 15.43 -10.14 -6.07
C VAL A 8 16.76 -9.40 -6.16
N THR A 9 17.23 -9.10 -7.37
CA THR A 9 18.48 -8.34 -7.58
C THR A 9 18.39 -6.94 -6.96
N ILE A 10 17.29 -6.22 -7.22
CA ILE A 10 17.05 -4.88 -6.65
C ILE A 10 16.90 -4.95 -5.12
N ALA A 11 16.16 -5.93 -4.61
CA ALA A 11 15.92 -6.11 -3.19
C ALA A 11 17.23 -6.33 -2.41
N LYS A 12 18.09 -7.25 -2.88
CA LYS A 12 19.40 -7.50 -2.26
C LYS A 12 20.32 -6.29 -2.33
N ALA A 13 20.29 -5.54 -3.43
CA ALA A 13 21.06 -4.31 -3.57
C ALA A 13 20.60 -3.24 -2.57
N ALA A 14 19.28 -3.06 -2.39
CA ALA A 14 18.71 -2.14 -1.42
C ALA A 14 19.08 -2.52 0.03
N GLN A 15 18.96 -3.81 0.39
CA GLN A 15 19.40 -4.30 1.71
C GLN A 15 20.90 -4.04 1.93
N LYS A 16 21.75 -4.34 0.95
CA LYS A 16 23.19 -4.10 1.04
C LYS A 16 23.52 -2.61 1.22
N ALA A 17 22.69 -1.72 0.68
CA ALA A 17 22.82 -0.27 0.85
C ALA A 17 22.24 0.25 2.18
N GLY A 18 21.66 -0.61 3.02
CA GLY A 18 21.13 -0.24 4.34
C GLY A 18 19.66 0.17 4.35
N ALA A 19 18.85 -0.24 3.36
CA ALA A 19 17.40 -0.02 3.42
C ALA A 19 16.76 -0.82 4.55
N ASP A 20 15.80 -0.22 5.28
CA ASP A 20 15.04 -0.90 6.35
C ASP A 20 13.95 -1.84 5.82
N GLY A 21 13.56 -1.66 4.55
CA GLY A 21 12.55 -2.49 3.89
C GLY A 21 12.34 -2.10 2.43
N ILE A 22 11.45 -2.84 1.77
CA ILE A 22 11.06 -2.61 0.37
C ILE A 22 9.54 -2.55 0.21
N LEU A 23 9.09 -1.74 -0.74
CA LEU A 23 7.73 -1.81 -1.29
C LEU A 23 7.77 -2.56 -2.63
N LEU A 24 7.17 -3.75 -2.66
CA LEU A 24 7.14 -4.61 -3.83
C LEU A 24 6.01 -4.19 -4.78
N LEU A 25 6.35 -3.34 -5.76
CA LEU A 25 5.49 -2.99 -6.90
C LEU A 25 5.14 -4.22 -7.77
N PRO A 26 4.09 -4.14 -8.62
CA PRO A 26 3.72 -5.21 -9.55
C PRO A 26 4.85 -5.74 -10.43
N HIS A 27 4.73 -7.01 -10.80
CA HIS A 27 5.59 -7.64 -11.80
C HIS A 27 5.26 -7.09 -13.20
N TYR A 28 6.20 -7.25 -14.13
CA TYR A 28 6.10 -6.59 -15.42
C TYR A 28 5.10 -7.28 -16.36
N LEU A 29 4.20 -6.47 -16.94
CA LEU A 29 3.37 -6.73 -18.11
C LEU A 29 2.20 -7.72 -17.95
N ILE A 30 2.45 -8.95 -17.54
CA ILE A 30 1.46 -10.04 -17.67
C ILE A 30 0.45 -10.05 -16.52
N ASP A 31 -0.77 -10.52 -16.79
CA ASP A 31 -1.64 -11.02 -15.73
C ASP A 31 -1.12 -12.37 -15.24
N ALA A 32 -1.28 -12.64 -13.94
CA ALA A 32 -0.78 -13.86 -13.32
C ALA A 32 -1.85 -14.53 -12.45
N PRO A 33 -1.89 -15.87 -12.42
CA PRO A 33 -2.73 -16.59 -11.46
C PRO A 33 -2.24 -16.36 -10.03
N GLN A 34 -3.12 -16.52 -9.03
CA GLN A 34 -2.79 -16.32 -7.61
C GLN A 34 -1.59 -17.16 -7.15
N GLN A 35 -1.45 -18.39 -7.65
CA GLN A 35 -0.29 -19.24 -7.34
C GLN A 35 1.02 -18.66 -7.91
N GLY A 36 0.97 -18.00 -9.06
CA GLY A 36 2.11 -17.29 -9.63
C GLY A 36 2.50 -16.07 -8.80
N LEU A 37 1.52 -15.28 -8.35
CA LEU A 37 1.75 -14.16 -7.44
C LEU A 37 2.37 -14.64 -6.11
N TYR A 38 1.85 -15.74 -5.55
CA TYR A 38 2.38 -16.35 -4.34
C TYR A 38 3.87 -16.70 -4.50
N GLU A 39 4.25 -17.47 -5.53
CA GLU A 39 5.66 -17.86 -5.71
C GLU A 39 6.56 -16.66 -5.98
N HIS A 40 6.10 -15.67 -6.75
CA HIS A 40 6.86 -14.44 -7.00
C HIS A 40 7.15 -13.69 -5.69
N VAL A 41 6.12 -13.37 -4.92
CA VAL A 41 6.27 -12.61 -3.66
C VAL A 41 7.09 -13.40 -2.65
N ARG A 42 6.82 -14.71 -2.49
CA ARG A 42 7.56 -15.58 -1.57
C ARG A 42 9.06 -15.59 -1.89
N ARG A 43 9.42 -15.75 -3.17
CA ARG A 43 10.84 -15.75 -3.59
C ARG A 43 11.52 -14.42 -3.33
N VAL A 44 10.83 -13.28 -3.50
CA VAL A 44 11.37 -11.97 -3.16
C VAL A 44 11.55 -11.82 -1.65
N CYS A 45 10.54 -12.16 -0.86
CA CYS A 45 10.60 -12.07 0.61
C CYS A 45 11.74 -12.92 1.18
N GLN A 46 11.93 -14.15 0.69
CA GLN A 46 12.97 -15.07 1.17
C GLN A 46 14.38 -14.70 0.68
N SER A 47 14.52 -13.69 -0.17
CA SER A 47 15.82 -13.28 -0.72
C SER A 47 16.56 -12.23 0.12
N ILE A 48 15.87 -11.65 1.10
CA ILE A 48 16.31 -10.55 1.97
C ILE A 48 15.79 -10.76 3.40
N ASP A 49 16.42 -10.11 4.36
CA ASP A 49 16.09 -10.19 5.79
C ASP A 49 15.26 -8.98 6.26
N ILE A 50 15.27 -7.89 5.50
CA ILE A 50 14.54 -6.64 5.79
C ILE A 50 13.04 -6.74 5.48
N GLY A 51 12.27 -5.78 5.98
CA GLY A 51 10.82 -5.77 5.85
C GLY A 51 10.32 -5.65 4.42
N VAL A 52 9.21 -6.33 4.10
CA VAL A 52 8.54 -6.26 2.80
C VAL A 52 7.12 -5.76 2.98
N MET A 53 6.71 -4.84 2.12
CA MET A 53 5.31 -4.50 1.90
C MET A 53 4.91 -4.91 0.48
N VAL A 54 3.82 -5.65 0.33
CA VAL A 54 3.23 -5.90 -1.01
C VAL A 54 2.34 -4.74 -1.43
N TYR A 55 2.21 -4.52 -2.73
CA TYR A 55 1.36 -3.48 -3.28
C TYR A 55 0.33 -4.07 -4.24
N ASN A 56 -0.93 -4.14 -3.80
CA ASN A 56 -2.05 -4.49 -4.67
C ASN A 56 -2.37 -3.33 -5.60
N ARG A 57 -2.15 -3.50 -6.90
CA ARG A 57 -2.54 -2.58 -7.99
C ARG A 57 -2.30 -3.24 -9.35
N ASP A 58 -2.95 -2.71 -10.37
CA ASP A 58 -2.76 -3.11 -11.78
C ASP A 58 -2.85 -4.65 -11.94
N ASN A 59 -1.87 -5.28 -12.59
CA ASN A 59 -1.80 -6.73 -12.86
C ASN A 59 -1.39 -7.59 -11.63
N SER A 60 -1.22 -7.00 -10.45
CA SER A 60 -0.81 -7.69 -9.23
C SER A 60 -1.79 -7.42 -8.10
N VAL A 61 -2.88 -8.18 -8.07
CA VAL A 61 -3.90 -8.12 -7.01
C VAL A 61 -3.94 -9.44 -6.25
N ILE A 62 -3.35 -9.45 -5.06
CA ILE A 62 -3.28 -10.62 -4.18
C ILE A 62 -4.58 -10.72 -3.38
N GLN A 63 -5.23 -11.88 -3.43
CA GLN A 63 -6.45 -12.16 -2.66
C GLN A 63 -6.12 -12.49 -1.20
N ALA A 64 -7.11 -12.35 -0.30
CA ALA A 64 -6.94 -12.53 1.14
C ALA A 64 -6.32 -13.88 1.54
N ASP A 65 -6.74 -14.98 0.92
CA ASP A 65 -6.20 -16.31 1.23
C ASP A 65 -4.75 -16.48 0.73
N THR A 66 -4.42 -15.95 -0.44
CA THR A 66 -3.04 -15.93 -0.95
C THR A 66 -2.13 -15.10 -0.05
N LEU A 67 -2.61 -13.93 0.41
CA LEU A 67 -1.85 -13.06 1.30
C LEU A 67 -1.64 -13.69 2.68
N ALA A 68 -2.63 -14.41 3.22
CA ALA A 68 -2.49 -15.16 4.46
C ALA A 68 -1.41 -16.23 4.37
N ARG A 69 -1.43 -17.05 3.30
CA ARG A 69 -0.37 -18.03 3.05
C ARG A 69 1.02 -17.38 2.95
N LEU A 70 1.12 -16.20 2.34
CA LEU A 70 2.38 -15.45 2.27
C LEU A 70 2.83 -14.96 3.67
N CYS A 71 1.92 -14.49 4.50
CA CYS A 71 2.23 -14.04 5.86
C CYS A 71 2.74 -15.19 6.74
N ASP A 72 2.19 -16.39 6.57
CA ASP A 72 2.61 -17.60 7.27
C ASP A 72 4.01 -18.05 6.80
N ALA A 73 4.27 -17.99 5.49
CA ALA A 73 5.53 -18.44 4.90
C ALA A 73 6.68 -17.40 4.99
N CYS A 74 6.35 -16.12 5.17
CA CYS A 74 7.30 -14.99 5.11
C CYS A 74 7.13 -14.07 6.32
N PRO A 75 7.86 -14.29 7.42
CA PRO A 75 7.77 -13.45 8.62
C PRO A 75 8.10 -11.98 8.35
N ASN A 76 8.99 -11.70 7.39
CA ASN A 76 9.38 -10.34 7.00
C ASN A 76 8.37 -9.63 6.08
N LEU A 77 7.30 -10.30 5.62
CA LEU A 77 6.17 -9.62 4.98
C LEU A 77 5.35 -8.93 6.08
N ILE A 78 5.46 -7.61 6.18
CA ILE A 78 4.94 -6.83 7.32
C ILE A 78 3.92 -5.76 6.92
N GLY A 79 3.68 -5.55 5.62
CA GLY A 79 2.71 -4.56 5.18
C GLY A 79 1.99 -4.86 3.89
N PHE A 80 0.84 -4.23 3.76
CA PHE A 80 -0.05 -4.29 2.62
C PHE A 80 -0.40 -2.86 2.19
N LYS A 81 0.01 -2.48 0.98
CA LYS A 81 -0.42 -1.24 0.35
C LYS A 81 -1.52 -1.56 -0.67
N ASP A 82 -2.61 -0.79 -0.64
CA ASP A 82 -3.68 -0.91 -1.63
C ASP A 82 -3.74 0.30 -2.56
N GLY A 83 -3.75 0.04 -3.86
CA GLY A 83 -3.98 1.03 -4.91
C GLY A 83 -5.08 0.62 -5.87
N THR A 84 -5.91 -0.36 -5.48
CA THR A 84 -7.05 -0.83 -6.29
C THR A 84 -8.32 -0.01 -6.02
N GLY A 85 -8.53 0.44 -4.78
CA GLY A 85 -9.78 1.10 -4.38
C GLY A 85 -10.93 0.12 -4.10
N ASP A 86 -10.72 -1.19 -4.16
CA ASP A 86 -11.75 -2.20 -3.89
C ASP A 86 -11.95 -2.35 -2.37
N ILE A 87 -12.90 -1.59 -1.82
CA ILE A 87 -13.23 -1.58 -0.39
C ILE A 87 -13.63 -2.98 0.13
N GLY A 88 -14.36 -3.76 -0.67
CA GLY A 88 -14.80 -5.10 -0.28
C GLY A 88 -13.62 -6.04 -0.09
N ALA A 89 -12.71 -6.06 -1.07
CA ALA A 89 -11.50 -6.88 -1.03
C ALA A 89 -10.56 -6.48 0.11
N ILE A 90 -10.27 -5.18 0.28
CA ILE A 90 -9.37 -4.75 1.36
C ILE A 90 -9.97 -4.98 2.74
N ARG A 91 -11.30 -4.86 2.90
CA ARG A 91 -11.95 -5.15 4.19
C ARG A 91 -11.89 -6.64 4.53
N GLN A 92 -12.01 -7.52 3.54
CA GLN A 92 -11.80 -8.96 3.72
C GLN A 92 -10.35 -9.25 4.17
N ILE A 93 -9.37 -8.58 3.57
CA ILE A 93 -7.95 -8.70 3.94
C ILE A 93 -7.73 -8.26 5.39
N THR A 94 -8.23 -7.08 5.80
CA THR A 94 -8.05 -6.59 7.17
C THR A 94 -8.79 -7.45 8.19
N ALA A 95 -9.97 -7.98 7.85
CA ALA A 95 -10.69 -8.92 8.71
C ALA A 95 -9.91 -10.22 8.95
N LYS A 96 -9.28 -10.75 7.90
CA LYS A 96 -8.58 -12.03 7.95
C LYS A 96 -7.24 -11.94 8.67
N LEU A 97 -6.50 -10.83 8.48
CA LEU A 97 -5.12 -10.70 8.93
C LEU A 97 -4.96 -9.85 10.20
N GLY A 98 -5.97 -9.08 10.61
CA GLY A 98 -5.95 -8.36 11.88
C GLY A 98 -4.73 -7.44 12.02
N ASP A 99 -3.93 -7.63 13.05
CA ASP A 99 -2.72 -6.84 13.33
C ASP A 99 -1.44 -7.42 12.70
N ARG A 100 -1.54 -8.52 11.93
CA ARG A 100 -0.38 -9.17 11.30
C ARG A 100 0.34 -8.25 10.32
N LEU A 101 -0.37 -7.32 9.68
CA LEU A 101 0.17 -6.41 8.67
C LEU A 101 -0.13 -4.96 9.02
N THR A 102 0.78 -4.07 8.61
CA THR A 102 0.47 -2.65 8.50
C THR A 102 -0.26 -2.37 7.18
N TYR A 103 -1.41 -1.70 7.26
CA TYR A 103 -2.23 -1.37 6.10
C TYR A 103 -2.01 0.08 5.66
N LEU A 104 -1.59 0.28 4.41
CA LEU A 104 -1.25 1.58 3.83
C LEU A 104 -2.16 1.93 2.64
N GLY A 105 -2.89 3.03 2.72
CA GLY A 105 -3.65 3.56 1.59
C GLY A 105 -2.71 4.04 0.49
N GLY A 106 -3.00 3.68 -0.76
CA GLY A 106 -2.08 3.85 -1.89
C GLY A 106 -2.75 4.32 -3.18
N MET A 107 -3.95 4.88 -3.09
CA MET A 107 -4.59 5.59 -4.21
C MET A 107 -3.75 6.82 -4.60
N PRO A 108 -3.77 7.27 -5.88
CA PRO A 108 -2.88 8.33 -6.36
C PRO A 108 -2.95 9.66 -5.59
N THR A 109 -4.15 10.03 -5.12
CA THR A 109 -4.38 11.12 -4.17
C THR A 109 -5.19 10.54 -3.01
N ALA A 110 -4.47 9.90 -2.08
CA ALA A 110 -5.07 9.04 -1.07
C ALA A 110 -5.94 9.78 -0.05
N GLU A 111 -5.75 11.09 0.12
CA GLU A 111 -6.59 11.94 0.98
C GLU A 111 -8.08 11.88 0.58
N LEU A 112 -8.38 11.72 -0.72
CA LEU A 112 -9.75 11.55 -1.23
C LEU A 112 -10.43 10.26 -0.74
N PHE A 113 -9.66 9.28 -0.26
CA PHE A 113 -10.14 7.95 0.13
C PHE A 113 -9.95 7.69 1.63
N ALA A 114 -9.18 8.53 2.32
CA ALA A 114 -8.64 8.21 3.64
C ALA A 114 -9.73 7.98 4.71
N GLU A 115 -10.80 8.76 4.70
CA GLU A 115 -11.93 8.57 5.63
C GLU A 115 -12.63 7.23 5.44
N ALA A 116 -12.83 6.80 4.18
CA ALA A 116 -13.41 5.49 3.89
C ALA A 116 -12.45 4.36 4.28
N TYR A 117 -11.15 4.56 4.05
CA TYR A 117 -10.10 3.60 4.38
C TYR A 117 -9.93 3.40 5.89
N LEU A 118 -10.24 4.40 6.74
CA LEU A 118 -10.32 4.23 8.19
C LEU A 118 -11.30 3.10 8.57
N GLY A 119 -12.51 3.12 8.00
CA GLY A 119 -13.52 2.07 8.23
C GLY A 119 -13.12 0.71 7.67
N ALA A 120 -12.23 0.69 6.67
CA ALA A 120 -11.66 -0.54 6.11
C ALA A 120 -10.51 -1.12 6.96
N GLY A 121 -10.03 -0.41 7.98
CA GLY A 121 -8.94 -0.85 8.87
C GLY A 121 -7.57 -0.23 8.57
N PHE A 122 -7.50 0.79 7.71
CA PHE A 122 -6.27 1.48 7.36
C PHE A 122 -6.16 2.78 8.16
N THR A 123 -5.02 3.03 8.80
CA THR A 123 -4.81 4.24 9.63
C THR A 123 -3.80 5.22 9.06
N THR A 124 -3.25 4.92 7.89
CA THR A 124 -2.25 5.73 7.19
C THR A 124 -2.29 5.48 5.68
N TYR A 125 -1.63 6.35 4.91
CA TYR A 125 -1.59 6.32 3.46
C TYR A 125 -0.36 7.08 2.94
N SER A 126 0.00 6.86 1.68
CA SER A 126 1.02 7.69 1.01
C SER A 126 0.39 9.00 0.53
N SER A 127 0.78 10.12 1.13
CA SER A 127 0.45 11.46 0.64
C SER A 127 1.44 11.87 -0.45
N ALA A 128 0.99 11.90 -1.71
CA ALA A 128 1.83 12.36 -2.82
C ALA A 128 2.07 13.88 -2.75
N VAL A 129 1.04 14.65 -2.36
CA VAL A 129 1.12 16.11 -2.28
C VAL A 129 2.04 16.60 -1.17
N PHE A 130 2.36 15.75 -0.19
CA PHE A 130 3.38 16.03 0.82
C PHE A 130 4.72 16.49 0.21
N ASN A 131 5.05 16.05 -1.00
CA ASN A 131 6.26 16.48 -1.71
C ASN A 131 6.33 18.00 -1.97
N PHE A 132 5.19 18.69 -2.07
CA PHE A 132 5.16 20.12 -2.40
C PHE A 132 4.26 20.98 -1.49
N VAL A 133 3.33 20.38 -0.74
CA VAL A 133 2.51 21.04 0.30
C VAL A 133 2.49 20.21 1.61
N PRO A 134 3.66 19.96 2.24
CA PRO A 134 3.75 19.06 3.40
C PRO A 134 2.93 19.51 4.62
N ALA A 135 2.82 20.82 4.86
CA ALA A 135 2.04 21.35 5.98
C ALA A 135 0.55 21.01 5.84
N LEU A 136 0.01 21.14 4.63
CA LEU A 136 -1.38 20.81 4.30
C LEU A 136 -1.66 19.31 4.42
N ALA A 137 -0.76 18.48 3.88
CA ALA A 137 -0.86 17.03 3.99
C ALA A 137 -0.85 16.56 5.46
N GLN A 138 0.03 17.15 6.29
CA GLN A 138 0.06 16.85 7.72
C GLN A 138 -1.18 17.36 8.45
N GLU A 139 -1.71 18.52 8.06
CA GLU A 139 -2.95 19.04 8.65
C GLU A 139 -4.13 18.12 8.37
N PHE A 140 -4.30 17.70 7.11
CA PHE A 140 -5.31 16.72 6.75
C PHE A 140 -5.14 15.43 7.55
N TYR A 141 -3.91 14.91 7.63
CA TYR A 141 -3.65 13.68 8.38
C TYR A 141 -3.98 13.82 9.88
N ARG A 142 -3.61 14.94 10.52
CA ARG A 142 -3.95 15.21 11.92
C ARG A 142 -5.45 15.28 12.14
N ALA A 143 -6.16 16.04 11.31
CA ALA A 143 -7.62 16.16 11.37
C ALA A 143 -8.30 14.79 11.21
N LEU A 144 -7.85 13.99 10.24
CA LEU A 144 -8.33 12.64 10.00
C LEU A 144 -8.15 11.75 11.25
N ARG A 145 -6.96 11.76 11.85
CA ARG A 145 -6.65 10.95 13.03
C ARG A 145 -7.38 11.42 14.30
N ALA A 146 -7.72 12.71 14.37
CA ALA A 146 -8.50 13.30 15.45
C ALA A 146 -10.03 13.15 15.27
N GLY A 147 -10.49 12.66 14.11
CA GLY A 147 -11.93 12.57 13.81
C GLY A 147 -12.58 13.92 13.48
N GLU A 148 -11.78 14.92 13.11
CA GLU A 148 -12.24 16.28 12.76
C GLU A 148 -12.80 16.33 11.34
N ARG A 149 -13.92 15.64 11.11
CA ARG A 149 -14.54 15.47 9.78
C ARG A 149 -14.77 16.79 9.06
N ALA A 150 -15.22 17.83 9.76
CA ALA A 150 -15.43 19.15 9.16
C ALA A 150 -14.13 19.78 8.62
N ARG A 151 -12.99 19.56 9.30
CA ARG A 151 -11.69 20.07 8.80
C ARG A 151 -11.20 19.26 7.61
N CYS A 152 -11.35 17.93 7.64
CA CYS A 152 -11.06 17.10 6.48
C CYS A 152 -11.87 17.57 5.25
N GLU A 153 -13.17 17.74 5.40
CA GLU A 153 -14.08 18.18 4.34
C GLU A 153 -13.70 19.57 3.78
N ALA A 154 -13.36 20.52 4.64
CA ALA A 154 -12.89 21.84 4.21
C ALA A 154 -11.63 21.71 3.34
N LEU A 155 -10.63 20.94 3.80
CA LEU A 155 -9.39 20.71 3.05
C LEU A 155 -9.62 19.97 1.73
N LEU A 156 -10.56 19.02 1.69
CA LEU A 156 -10.96 18.35 0.46
C LEU A 156 -11.49 19.35 -0.58
N ASN A 157 -12.40 20.23 -0.17
CA ASN A 157 -13.02 21.22 -1.05
C ASN A 157 -12.07 22.35 -1.46
N GLU A 158 -11.24 22.83 -0.54
CA GLU A 158 -10.32 23.95 -0.77
C GLU A 158 -9.11 23.57 -1.64
N PHE A 159 -8.63 22.33 -1.54
CA PHE A 159 -7.40 21.91 -2.21
C PHE A 159 -7.52 20.60 -3.00
N PHE A 160 -7.99 19.51 -2.39
CA PHE A 160 -7.85 18.19 -3.02
C PHE A 160 -8.76 17.97 -4.23
N TYR A 161 -10.01 18.44 -4.20
CA TYR A 161 -10.90 18.39 -5.38
C TYR A 161 -10.43 19.33 -6.51
N PRO A 162 -10.03 20.59 -6.24
CA PRO A 162 -9.36 21.43 -7.25
C PRO A 162 -8.11 20.78 -7.83
N PHE A 163 -7.25 20.18 -7.00
CA PHE A 163 -6.06 19.47 -7.46
C PHE A 163 -6.41 18.25 -8.32
N MET A 164 -7.44 17.48 -7.95
CA MET A 164 -7.93 16.35 -8.74
C MET A 164 -8.39 16.79 -10.14
N ALA A 165 -8.99 17.97 -10.28
CA ALA A 165 -9.41 18.50 -11.57
C ALA A 165 -8.26 18.90 -12.49
N ILE A 166 -7.07 19.21 -11.94
CA ILE A 166 -5.85 19.48 -12.73
C ILE A 166 -5.14 18.18 -13.14
N ARG A 167 -5.23 17.16 -12.28
CA ARG A 167 -4.51 15.89 -12.43
C ARG A 167 -5.12 14.97 -13.49
N ASN A 168 -6.43 15.04 -13.71
CA ASN A 168 -7.18 14.22 -14.67
C ASN A 168 -7.40 14.98 -15.99
#